data_AF-A0A0P1GJK9-F1
#
_entry.id   AF-A0A0P1GJK9-F1
#
_cell.length_a   1.000
_cell.length_b   1.000
_cell.length_c   1.000
_cell.angle_alpha   90.00
_cell.angle_beta   90.00
_cell.angle_gamma   90.00
#
_symmetry.space_group_name_H-M   'P 1'
#
loop_
_entity.id
_entity.type
_entity.pdbx_description
1 polymer ?
#
loop_
_entity_poly.entity_id
_entity_poly.type
_entity_poly.pdbx_seq_one_letter_code
_entity_poly.pdbx_strand_id
1 'polypeptide(L)' 'MTNVLRTPPSNLTYLTSQPVLPVAAQMAISVAVLVTKWSARKRSRRALAELSPEQLRDIGVTAKEAHIEASLPFWKP' A
#
# COMPACT_ATOMS: atom_id res chain seq x y z
N MET A 1 16.72 3.54 2.42
CA MET A 1 16.81 2.21 3.07
C MET A 1 15.53 1.99 3.86
N THR A 2 14.51 1.37 3.26
CA THR A 2 13.24 1.06 3.95
C THR A 2 13.43 -0.28 4.65
N ASN A 3 13.59 -0.25 5.97
CA ASN A 3 13.72 -1.47 6.77
C ASN A 3 12.35 -2.16 6.80
N VAL A 4 12.12 -3.11 5.90
CA VAL A 4 10.89 -3.92 5.93
C VAL A 4 11.05 -4.92 7.04
N LEU A 5 10.34 -4.73 8.15
CA LEU A 5 10.25 -5.75 9.19
C LEU A 5 9.60 -6.98 8.54
N ARG A 6 10.41 -8.02 8.29
CA ARG A 6 9.89 -9.32 7.87
C ARG A 6 9.08 -9.85 9.03
N THR A 7 7.75 -9.89 8.90
CA THR A 7 6.91 -10.60 9.87
C THR A 7 7.31 -12.07 9.80
N PRO A 8 7.85 -12.66 10.88
CA PRO A 8 8.23 -14.06 10.86
C PRO A 8 6.96 -14.89 10.60
N PRO A 9 7.02 -15.88 9.68
CA PRO A 9 5.85 -16.63 9.23
C PRO A 9 5.08 -17.30 10.37
N SER A 10 5.74 -17.59 11.50
CA SER A 10 5.14 -18.20 12.70
C SER A 10 4.00 -17.40 13.31
N ASN A 11 4.09 -16.07 13.35
CA ASN A 11 3.12 -15.24 14.07
C ASN A 11 1.79 -15.12 13.31
N LEU A 12 1.84 -15.03 11.97
CA LEU A 12 0.66 -15.04 11.12
C LEU A 12 -0.05 -16.40 11.17
N THR A 13 0.71 -17.50 11.16
CA THR A 13 0.16 -18.86 11.30
C THR A 13 -0.55 -19.03 12.64
N TYR A 14 0.00 -18.49 13.73
CA TYR A 14 -0.66 -18.52 15.03
C TYR A 14 -1.98 -17.74 15.04
N LEU A 15 -2.01 -16.51 14.50
CA LEU A 15 -3.22 -15.69 14.45
C LEU A 15 -4.33 -16.31 13.59
N THR A 16 -3.95 -16.97 12.50
CA THR A 16 -4.89 -17.63 11.58
C THR A 16 -5.41 -18.98 12.08
N SER A 17 -4.72 -19.60 13.06
CA SER A 17 -5.16 -20.85 13.70
C SER A 17 -6.02 -20.64 14.95
N GLN A 18 -6.19 -19.40 15.43
CA GLN A 18 -7.07 -19.11 16.56
C GLN A 18 -8.54 -19.07 16.11
N PRO A 19 -9.46 -19.77 16.82
CA PRO A 19 -10.88 -19.76 16.48
C PRO A 19 -11.55 -18.40 16.75
N VAL A 20 -11.03 -17.61 17.69
CA VAL A 20 -11.48 -16.26 18.00
C VAL A 20 -10.30 -15.35 18.31
N LEU A 21 -10.29 -14.16 17.72
CA LEU A 21 -9.28 -13.13 17.97
C LEU A 21 -9.87 -12.05 18.90
N PRO A 22 -9.15 -11.63 19.95
CA PRO A 22 -9.55 -10.48 20.76
C PRO A 22 -9.75 -9.21 19.90
N VAL A 23 -10.71 -8.35 20.27
CA VAL A 23 -11.03 -7.13 19.51
C VAL A 23 -9.79 -6.25 19.27
N ALA A 24 -8.92 -6.12 20.27
CA ALA A 24 -7.67 -5.38 20.15
C ALA A 24 -6.75 -5.95 19.04
N ALA A 25 -6.68 -7.27 18.90
CA ALA A 25 -5.88 -7.92 17.86
C ALA A 25 -6.47 -7.67 16.46
N GLN A 26 -7.80 -7.72 16.32
CA GLN A 26 -8.48 -7.41 15.06
C GLN A 26 -8.26 -5.94 14.64
N MET A 27 -8.28 -5.03 15.60
CA MET A 27 -7.97 -3.60 15.38
C MET A 27 -6.52 -3.42 14.92
N ALA A 28 -5.57 -4.09 15.57
CA ALA A 28 -4.16 -4.04 15.16
C ALA A 28 -3.94 -4.58 13.73
N ILE A 29 -4.61 -5.66 13.36
CA ILE A 29 -4.58 -6.21 11.99
C ILE A 29 -5.17 -5.20 11.00
N SER A 30 -6.31 -4.59 11.32
CA SER A 30 -6.95 -3.59 10.46
C SER A 30 -6.06 -2.37 10.23
N VAL A 31 -5.40 -1.88 11.28
CA VAL A 31 -4.39 -0.82 11.20
C VAL A 31 -3.20 -1.25 10.34
N ALA A 32 -2.68 -2.47 10.54
CA ALA A 32 -1.58 -2.99 9.74
C ALA A 32 -1.95 -3.07 8.24
N VAL A 33 -3.17 -3.50 7.90
CA VAL A 33 -3.68 -3.52 6.53
C VAL A 33 -3.78 -2.09 5.97
N LEU A 34 -4.31 -1.15 6.75
CA LEU A 34 -4.47 0.24 6.33
C LEU A 34 -3.11 0.89 6.02
N VAL A 35 -2.14 0.75 6.92
CA VAL A 35 -0.77 1.26 6.75
C VAL A 35 -0.08 0.60 5.55
N THR A 36 -0.27 -0.71 5.36
CA THR A 36 0.25 -1.43 4.18
C THR A 36 -0.32 -0.86 2.88
N LYS A 37 -1.64 -0.62 2.81
CA LYS A 37 -2.29 -0.01 1.64
C LYS A 37 -1.78 1.40 1.37
N TRP A 38 -1.63 2.21 2.41
CA TRP A 38 -1.07 3.56 2.31
C TRP A 38 0.39 3.56 1.80
N SER A 39 1.22 2.65 2.30
CA SER A 39 2.59 2.46 1.84
C SER A 39 2.64 2.07 0.36
N ALA A 40 1.77 1.16 -0.08
CA ALA A 40 1.64 0.78 -1.48
C ALA A 40 1.21 1.98 -2.35
N ARG A 41 0.14 2.70 -1.98
CA ARG A 41 -0.33 3.89 -2.71
C ARG A 41 0.74 4.96 -2.84
N LYS A 42 1.44 5.28 -1.75
CA LYS A 42 2.53 6.27 -1.76
C LYS A 42 3.60 5.90 -2.78
N ARG A 43 3.97 4.62 -2.85
CA ARG A 43 4.97 4.12 -3.80
C ARG A 43 4.49 4.20 -5.24
N SER A 44 3.28 3.74 -5.51
CA SER A 44 2.69 3.76 -6.85
C SER A 44 2.51 5.17 -7.38
N ARG A 45 2.02 6.11 -6.56
CA ARG A 45 1.87 7.52 -6.94
C ARG A 45 3.20 8.21 -7.21
N ARG A 46 4.21 7.90 -6.40
CA ARG A 46 5.57 8.37 -6.66
C ARG A 46 6.12 7.81 -7.98
N ALA A 47 5.95 6.52 -8.23
CA ALA A 47 6.38 5.91 -9.48
C ALA A 47 5.65 6.54 -10.69
N LEU A 48 4.33 6.76 -10.57
CA LEU A 48 3.52 7.40 -11.62
C LEU A 48 3.99 8.83 -11.92
N ALA A 49 4.46 9.58 -10.91
CA ALA A 49 5.04 10.90 -11.08
C ALA A 49 6.42 10.90 -11.77
N GLU A 50 7.14 9.78 -11.67
CA GLU A 50 8.49 9.59 -12.23
C GLU A 50 8.47 9.02 -13.67
N LEU A 51 7.30 8.61 -14.19
CA LEU A 51 7.16 8.07 -15.54
C LEU A 51 7.30 9.15 -16.62
N SER A 52 7.96 8.79 -17.72
CA SER A 52 8.08 9.65 -18.89
C SER A 52 6.79 9.66 -19.75
N PRO A 53 6.58 10.67 -20.61
CA PRO A 53 5.38 10.78 -21.44
C PRO A 53 5.12 9.55 -22.32
N GLU A 54 6.18 8.94 -22.87
CA GLU A 54 6.09 7.72 -23.66
C GLU A 54 5.69 6.50 -22.83
N GLN A 55 6.17 6.36 -21.60
CA GLN A 55 5.76 5.30 -20.68
C GLN A 55 4.30 5.46 -20.25
N LEU A 56 3.89 6.70 -19.97
CA LEU A 56 2.48 7.02 -19.68
C LEU A 56 1.57 6.66 -20.86
N ARG A 57 2.02 6.93 -22.10
CA ARG A 57 1.29 6.56 -23.31
C ARG A 57 1.18 5.04 -23.49
N ASP A 58 2.20 4.29 -23.11
CA ASP A 58 2.23 2.83 -23.20
C ASP A 58 1.21 2.17 -22.24
N ILE A 59 1.02 2.75 -21.05
CA ILE A 59 -0.02 2.33 -20.09
C ILE A 59 -1.38 3.00 -20.32
N GLY A 60 -1.52 3.83 -21.36
CA GLY A 60 -2.77 4.50 -21.72
C GLY A 60 -3.21 5.61 -20.77
N VAL A 61 -2.31 6.19 -19.98
CA VAL A 61 -2.60 7.27 -19.02
C VAL A 61 -2.09 8.61 -19.57
N THR A 62 -2.89 9.67 -19.46
CA THR A 62 -2.42 11.00 -19.87
C THR A 62 -1.52 11.64 -18.81
N ALA A 63 -0.62 12.55 -19.21
CA ALA A 63 0.22 13.30 -18.27
C ALA A 63 -0.59 14.06 -17.20
N LYS A 64 -1.79 14.55 -17.57
CA LYS A 64 -2.70 15.24 -16.65
C LYS A 64 -3.27 14.29 -15.60
N GLU A 65 -3.75 13.11 -16.01
CA GLU A 65 -4.27 12.09 -15.09
C GLU A 65 -3.17 11.57 -14.17
N ALA A 66 -1.98 11.31 -14.71
CA ALA A 66 -0.82 10.91 -13.94
C ALA A 66 -0.47 11.93 -12.86
N HIS A 67 -0.48 13.23 -13.20
CA HIS A 67 -0.22 14.29 -12.25
C HIS A 67 -1.30 14.41 -11.16
N ILE A 68 -2.57 14.31 -11.55
CA ILE A 68 -3.69 14.32 -10.59
C ILE A 68 -3.54 13.16 -9.61
N GLU A 69 -3.37 11.93 -10.11
CA GLU A 69 -3.23 10.73 -9.27
C GLU A 69 -1.98 10.80 -8.40
N ALA A 70 -0.85 11.27 -8.93
CA ALA A 70 0.39 11.47 -8.17
C ALA A 70 0.24 12.48 -7.03
N SER A 71 -0.60 13.51 -7.21
CA SER A 71 -0.87 14.53 -6.20
C SER A 71 -1.81 14.08 -5.08
N LEU A 72 -2.50 12.94 -5.23
CA LEU A 72 -3.47 12.49 -4.25
C LEU A 72 -2.80 12.06 -2.93
N PRO A 73 -3.32 12.49 -1.78
CA PRO A 73 -2.81 12.06 -0.48
C PRO A 73 -2.86 10.54 -0.32
N PHE A 74 -1.81 9.92 0.22
CA PHE A 74 -1.67 8.46 0.30
C PHE A 74 -2.83 7.73 0.99
N TRP A 75 -3.59 8.43 1.84
CA TRP A 75 -4.74 7.89 2.55
C TRP A 75 -6.03 7.86 1.73
N LYS A 76 -6.10 8.66 0.66
CA LYS A 76 -7.24 8.72 -0.23
C LYS A 76 -7.21 7.53 -1.20
N PRO A 77 -8.29 6.74 -1.27
CA PRO A 77 -8.47 5.71 -2.28
C PRO A 77 -8.31 6.29 -3.68
#